data_AF-A0A834C2Q2-F1
#
_entry.id   AF-A0A834C2Q2-F1
#
_cell.length_a   1.000
_cell.length_b   1.000
_cell.length_c   1.000
_cell.angle_alpha   90.00
_cell.angle_beta   90.00
_cell.angle_gamma   90.00
#
_symmetry.space_group_name_H-M   'P 1'
#
loop_
_entity.id
_entity.type
_entity.pdbx_description
1 polymer ?
#
loop_
_entity_poly.entity_id
_entity_poly.type
_entity_poly.pdbx_seq_one_letter_code
_entity_poly.pdbx_strand_id
1 'polypeptide(L)'
;MNFIEQELPGSTLKEKHRNMLQYQLPSSLTSLARIFSLLSKNKETLCIEDYSVSQTTLDQVFVNFAKDQSDEDHLKDVHLSKRDAVVVDVSQLNSFLIDSKSRESCV
;
A
#
# COMPACT_ATOMS: atom_id res chain seq x y z
N MET A 1 -4.50 -15.49 10.61
CA MET A 1 -3.35 -14.77 11.21
C MET A 1 -3.73 -13.30 11.27
N ASN A 2 -4.34 -12.85 12.37
CA ASN A 2 -4.80 -11.46 12.51
C ASN A 2 -3.80 -10.59 13.31
N PHE A 3 -2.57 -11.08 13.52
CA PHE A 3 -1.57 -10.39 14.34
C PHE A 3 -1.29 -8.97 13.84
N ILE A 4 -1.09 -8.81 12.53
CA ILE A 4 -0.78 -7.52 11.94
C ILE A 4 -1.96 -6.55 12.08
N GLU A 5 -3.19 -7.00 11.82
CA GLU A 5 -4.39 -6.17 11.98
C GLU A 5 -4.64 -5.75 13.44
N GLN A 6 -4.29 -6.61 14.40
CA GLN A 6 -4.44 -6.32 15.83
C GLN A 6 -3.36 -5.35 16.36
N GLU A 7 -2.10 -5.57 15.99
CA GLU A 7 -0.97 -4.79 16.51
C GLU A 7 -0.75 -3.47 15.74
N LEU A 8 -1.15 -3.47 14.46
CA LEU A 8 -1.03 -2.36 13.52
C LEU A 8 -2.43 -2.02 12.97
N PRO A 9 -3.26 -1.31 13.76
CA PRO A 9 -4.61 -0.97 13.36
C PRO A 9 -4.61 -0.10 12.08
N GLY A 10 -5.54 -0.39 11.19
CA GLY A 10 -5.61 0.24 9.87
C GLY A 10 -4.66 -0.37 8.83
N SER A 11 -3.89 -1.40 9.19
CA SER A 11 -3.16 -2.20 8.21
C SER A 11 -4.11 -2.91 7.25
N THR A 12 -3.75 -2.96 5.98
CA THR A 12 -4.51 -3.66 4.93
C THR A 12 -3.59 -4.64 4.20
N LEU A 13 -3.99 -5.90 4.08
CA LEU A 13 -3.26 -6.88 3.28
C LEU A 13 -3.43 -6.54 1.78
N LYS A 14 -2.33 -6.21 1.11
CA LYS A 14 -2.34 -5.88 -0.33
C LYS A 14 -1.99 -7.08 -1.19
N GLU A 15 -1.04 -7.88 -0.73
CA GLU A 15 -0.57 -9.04 -1.48
C GLU A 15 -0.27 -10.21 -0.55
N LYS A 16 -0.62 -11.42 -1.02
CA LYS A 16 -0.23 -12.68 -0.42
C LYS A 16 0.37 -13.57 -1.50
N HIS A 17 1.68 -13.79 -1.44
CA HIS A 17 2.38 -14.66 -2.38
C HIS A 17 3.19 -15.71 -1.63
N ARG A 18 2.72 -16.98 -1.67
CA ARG A 18 3.33 -18.11 -0.95
C ARG A 18 3.49 -17.81 0.55
N ASN A 19 4.72 -17.58 0.99
CA ASN A 19 5.10 -17.30 2.38
C ASN A 19 5.34 -15.81 2.63
N MET A 20 5.09 -14.96 1.63
CA MET A 20 5.24 -13.51 1.73
C MET A 20 3.86 -12.87 1.89
N LEU A 21 3.73 -12.02 2.91
CA LEU A 21 2.56 -11.20 3.17
C LEU A 21 2.98 -9.73 3.10
N GLN A 22 2.31 -8.96 2.27
CA GLN A 22 2.55 -7.53 2.14
C GLN A 22 1.37 -6.75 2.70
N TYR A 23 1.64 -5.97 3.75
CA TYR A 23 0.66 -5.10 4.38
C TYR A 23 0.97 -3.64 4.06
N GLN A 24 -0.07 -2.88 3.74
CA GLN A 24 -0.01 -1.43 3.66
C GLN A 24 -0.44 -0.85 5.00
N LEU A 25 0.38 0.06 5.53
CA LEU A 25 0.16 0.71 6.82
C LEU A 25 -0.22 2.18 6.60
N PRO A 26 -1.13 2.75 7.41
CA PRO A 26 -1.40 4.18 7.39
C PRO A 26 -0.17 4.98 7.84
N SER A 27 0.14 6.05 7.13
CA SER A 27 1.26 6.97 7.39
C SER A 27 1.24 7.56 8.81
N SER A 28 0.05 7.73 9.36
CA SER A 28 -0.20 8.42 10.63
C SER A 28 -0.09 7.54 11.88
N LEU A 29 -0.06 6.21 11.74
CA LEU A 29 -0.36 5.31 12.86
C LEU A 29 0.83 4.51 13.41
N THR A 30 2.01 4.53 12.78
CA THR A 30 3.13 3.71 13.28
C THR A 30 4.52 4.24 13.00
N SER A 31 5.36 4.35 14.03
CA SER A 31 6.80 4.58 13.87
C SER A 31 7.51 3.31 13.38
N LEU A 32 8.52 3.46 12.52
CA LEU A 32 9.36 2.33 12.08
C LEU A 32 9.95 1.56 13.27
N ALA A 33 10.39 2.29 14.31
CA ALA A 33 10.91 1.69 15.53
C ALA A 33 9.89 0.75 16.21
N ARG A 34 8.60 1.15 16.26
CA ARG A 34 7.52 0.30 16.80
C ARG A 34 7.30 -0.93 15.93
N ILE A 35 7.25 -0.77 14.61
CA ILE A 35 7.05 -1.90 13.67
C ILE A 35 8.19 -2.92 13.84
N PHE A 36 9.44 -2.48 13.79
CA PHE A 36 10.59 -3.37 13.94
C PHE A 36 10.64 -4.02 15.32
N SER A 37 10.32 -3.29 16.39
CA SER A 37 10.25 -3.85 17.74
C SER A 37 9.17 -4.94 17.84
N LEU A 38 8.01 -4.71 17.24
CA LEU A 38 6.88 -5.64 17.25
C LEU A 38 7.22 -6.93 16.51
N LEU A 39 7.74 -6.81 15.29
CA LEU A 39 8.13 -7.95 14.45
C LEU A 39 9.27 -8.74 15.09
N SER A 40 10.28 -8.06 15.64
CA SER A 40 11.41 -8.70 16.32
C SER A 40 10.96 -9.49 17.56
N LYS A 41 10.10 -8.91 18.41
CA LYS A 41 9.59 -9.58 19.62
C LYS A 41 8.75 -10.82 19.32
N ASN A 42 8.06 -10.84 18.19
CA ASN A 42 7.16 -11.95 17.81
C ASN A 42 7.75 -12.84 16.72
N LYS A 43 9.04 -12.68 16.37
CA LYS A 43 9.69 -13.36 15.24
C LYS A 43 9.60 -14.88 15.35
N GLU A 44 9.92 -15.43 16.52
CA GLU A 44 9.91 -16.88 16.77
C GLU A 44 8.48 -17.44 16.80
N THR A 45 7.57 -16.76 17.51
CA THR A 45 6.16 -17.14 17.64
C THR A 45 5.43 -17.15 16.30
N LEU A 46 5.77 -16.22 15.40
CA LEU A 46 5.17 -16.08 14.09
C LEU A 46 5.95 -16.80 12.98
N CYS A 47 7.08 -17.45 13.32
CA CYS A 47 7.99 -18.09 12.38
C CYS A 47 8.39 -17.18 11.20
N ILE A 48 8.67 -15.90 11.48
CA ILE A 48 9.08 -14.94 10.46
C ILE A 48 10.57 -15.17 10.15
N GLU A 49 10.87 -15.53 8.90
CA GLU A 49 12.26 -15.68 8.42
C GLU A 49 12.93 -14.31 8.29
N ASP A 50 12.31 -13.44 7.47
CA ASP A 50 12.74 -12.06 7.20
C ASP A 50 11.56 -11.10 7.13
N TYR A 51 11.83 -9.81 7.37
CA TYR A 51 10.87 -8.72 7.19
C TYR A 51 11.55 -7.49 6.59
N SER A 52 10.80 -6.73 5.80
CA SER A 52 11.22 -5.43 5.29
C SER A 52 10.09 -4.42 5.46
N VAL A 53 10.46 -3.15 5.62
CA VAL A 53 9.51 -2.04 5.66
C VAL A 53 10.01 -0.99 4.68
N SER A 54 9.17 -0.64 3.71
CA SER A 54 9.45 0.37 2.70
C SER A 54 8.39 1.46 2.74
N GLN A 55 8.82 2.71 2.52
CA GLN A 55 7.89 3.80 2.26
C GLN A 55 7.38 3.69 0.82
N THR A 56 6.09 3.90 0.60
CA THR A 56 5.51 3.99 -0.74
C THR A 56 6.08 5.22 -1.46
N THR A 57 6.68 5.02 -2.63
CA THR A 57 7.18 6.13 -3.46
C THR A 57 6.07 6.71 -4.33
N LEU A 58 6.27 7.93 -4.85
CA LEU A 58 5.35 8.52 -5.82
C LEU A 58 5.22 7.64 -7.08
N ASP A 59 6.31 7.04 -7.56
CA ASP A 59 6.26 6.09 -8.68
C ASP A 59 5.33 4.90 -8.38
N GLN A 60 5.37 4.36 -7.16
CA GLN A 60 4.46 3.29 -6.75
C GLN A 60 3.01 3.76 -6.66
N VAL A 61 2.76 5.00 -6.23
CA VAL A 61 1.42 5.61 -6.27
C VAL A 61 0.92 5.71 -7.71
N PHE A 62 1.75 6.19 -8.64
CA PHE A 62 1.39 6.26 -10.06
C PHE A 62 1.13 4.89 -10.68
N VAL A 63 1.95 3.88 -10.36
CA VAL A 63 1.74 2.51 -10.86
C VAL A 63 0.45 1.90 -10.29
N ASN A 64 0.18 2.07 -8.99
CA ASN A 64 -1.05 1.57 -8.40
C ASN A 64 -2.27 2.27 -9.00
N PHE A 65 -2.17 3.58 -9.21
CA PHE A 65 -3.21 4.38 -9.83
C PHE A 65 -3.51 3.91 -11.26
N ALA A 66 -2.48 3.68 -12.09
CA ALA A 66 -2.67 3.19 -13.44
C ALA A 66 -3.27 1.76 -13.46
N LYS A 67 -2.91 0.91 -12.50
CA LYS A 67 -3.50 -0.44 -12.35
C LYS A 67 -4.98 -0.37 -12.00
N ASP A 68 -5.35 0.43 -11.02
CA ASP A 68 -6.75 0.57 -10.60
C ASP A 68 -7.64 1.07 -11.76
N GLN A 69 -7.10 1.92 -12.65
CA GLN A 69 -7.80 2.33 -13.87
C GLN A 69 -7.86 1.27 -14.97
N SER A 70 -6.88 0.36 -15.02
CA SER A 70 -6.84 -0.72 -16.00
C SER A 70 -7.85 -1.83 -15.64
N ASP A 71 -8.05 -2.10 -14.35
CA ASP A 71 -8.97 -3.13 -13.87
C ASP A 71 -10.45 -2.72 -13.98
N GLU A 72 -10.76 -1.42 -13.99
CA GLU A 72 -12.11 -0.87 -14.19
C GLU A 72 -12.62 -0.97 -15.65
N ASP A 73 -11.75 -1.25 -16.63
CA ASP A 73 -12.13 -1.34 -18.05
C ASP A 73 -12.56 -2.76 -18.49
N HIS A 74 -12.45 -3.77 -17.62
CA HIS A 74 -12.81 -5.15 -17.97
C HIS A 74 -14.31 -5.47 -17.99
N LEU A 75 -15.19 -4.46 -17.85
CA LEU A 75 -16.64 -4.61 -18.07
C LEU A 75 -17.11 -4.19 -19.47
N LYS A 76 -16.21 -3.86 -20.41
CA LYS A 76 -16.60 -3.60 -21.80
C LYS A 76 -15.68 -4.33 -22.77
N ASP A 77 -16.13 -5.52 -23.16
CA ASP A 77 -15.78 -6.11 -24.46
C ASP A 77 -15.81 -5.01 -25.54
N VAL A 78 -14.68 -4.80 -26.22
CA VAL A 78 -14.52 -4.58 -27.68
C VAL A 78 -13.09 -4.07 -27.96
N HIS A 79 -12.27 -4.97 -28.49
CA HIS A 79 -11.22 -4.78 -29.50
C HIS A 79 -10.66 -3.35 -29.71
N LEU A 80 -9.38 -3.11 -29.38
CA LEU A 80 -8.48 -2.34 -30.26
C LEU A 80 -6.99 -2.51 -29.92
N SER A 81 -6.27 -2.89 -30.97
CA SER A 81 -4.83 -2.79 -31.15
C SER A 81 -4.39 -1.33 -31.23
N LYS A 82 -3.46 -0.91 -30.36
CA LYS A 82 -2.21 -0.18 -30.65
C LYS A 82 -1.69 0.51 -29.39
N ARG A 83 -0.38 0.74 -29.40
CA ARG A 83 0.38 1.43 -28.35
C ARG A 83 -0.15 2.86 -28.20
N ASP A 84 -0.90 3.11 -27.15
CA ASP A 84 -1.35 4.46 -26.81
C ASP A 84 -1.04 4.72 -25.33
N ALA A 85 -0.56 5.93 -25.06
CA ALA A 85 -0.27 6.38 -23.70
C ALA A 85 -1.56 6.23 -22.87
N VAL A 86 -1.49 5.47 -21.77
CA VAL A 86 -2.57 5.39 -20.79
C VAL A 86 -2.77 6.80 -20.24
N VAL A 87 -3.88 7.45 -20.60
CA VAL A 87 -4.23 8.78 -20.08
C VAL A 87 -4.76 8.58 -18.67
N VAL A 88 -3.94 8.94 -17.70
CA VAL A 88 -4.19 8.81 -16.26
C VAL A 88 -5.16 9.92 -15.81
N ASP A 89 -6.40 9.60 -15.44
CA ASP A 89 -7.37 10.61 -14.93
C ASP A 89 -7.00 11.14 -13.53
N VAL A 90 -6.33 12.29 -13.47
CA VAL A 90 -5.80 12.89 -12.23
C VAL A 90 -6.89 13.28 -11.21
N SER A 91 -8.16 13.36 -11.61
CA SER A 91 -9.28 13.73 -10.73
C SER A 91 -9.44 12.79 -9.53
N GLN A 92 -9.14 11.50 -9.72
CA GLN A 92 -9.21 10.47 -8.69
C GLN A 92 -8.00 10.48 -7.75
N LEU A 93 -6.93 11.19 -8.11
CA LEU A 93 -5.71 11.29 -7.30
C LEU A 93 -5.98 11.94 -5.94
N ASN A 94 -6.98 12.81 -5.86
CA ASN A 94 -7.42 13.41 -4.60
C ASN A 94 -7.80 12.32 -3.58
N SER A 95 -8.49 11.24 -3.99
CA SER A 95 -8.84 10.16 -3.06
C SER A 95 -7.61 9.41 -2.52
N PHE A 96 -6.51 9.38 -3.28
CA PHE A 96 -5.23 8.79 -2.86
C PHE A 96 -4.35 9.75 -2.05
N LEU A 97 -4.45 11.06 -2.32
CA LEU A 97 -3.63 12.09 -1.69
C LEU A 97 -4.28 12.73 -0.46
N ILE A 98 -5.58 12.53 -0.24
CA ILE A 98 -6.27 12.95 0.98
C ILE A 98 -5.97 11.93 2.10
N ASP A 99 -4.70 11.85 2.50
CA ASP A 99 -4.35 11.55 3.90
C ASP A 99 -4.43 12.87 4.65
N SER A 100 -5.64 13.20 5.11
CA SER A 100 -5.91 14.40 5.87
C SER A 100 -5.14 14.39 7.20
N LYS A 101 -4.01 15.11 7.27
CA LYS A 101 -3.93 16.40 7.98
C LYS A 101 -2.47 16.86 8.10
N SER A 102 -2.17 17.89 7.31
CA SER A 102 -1.12 18.87 7.54
C SER A 102 -1.01 19.23 9.04
N ARG A 103 0.14 18.96 9.64
CA ARG A 103 0.69 19.84 10.68
C ARG A 103 1.94 20.46 10.08
N GLU A 104 1.75 21.63 9.49
CA GLU A 104 2.84 22.57 9.26
C GLU A 104 3.59 22.74 10.58
N SER A 105 4.88 22.39 10.57
CA SER A 105 5.80 22.71 11.66
C SER A 105 6.25 24.15 11.46
N CYS A 106 5.52 25.11 12.03
CA CYS A 106 6.14 26.40 12.35
C CYS A 106 6.97 26.19 13.62
N VAL A 107 8.28 26.39 13.47
CA VAL A 107 9.27 26.52 14.54
C VAL A 107 8.91 27.70 15.46
#